data_AF-A0A183GSR4-F1
#
_entry.id   AF-A0A183GSR4-F1
#
_cell.length_a   1.000
_cell.length_b   1.000
_cell.length_c   1.000
_cell.angle_alpha   90.00
_cell.angle_beta   90.00
_cell.angle_gamma   90.00
#
_symmetry.space_group_name_H-M   'P 1'
#
loop_
_entity.id
_entity.type
_entity.pdbx_description
1 polymer ?
#
loop_
_entity_poly.entity_id
_entity_poly.type
_entity_poly.pdbx_seq_one_letter_code
_entity_poly.pdbx_strand_id
1 'polypeptide(L)'
;MKRGRLKSKRREDGVDTHPKFYGHQRNFSSFLRVVVVSALAVGPFLPSLNGEFVFDDSATILNNPVVNGRGSIKQVFSTDYWGHPIASLNSHKSYRPLTTFTFW
;
A
#
# COMPACT_ATOMS: atom_id res chain seq x y z
N MET A 1 -46.94 48.05 -59.29
CA MET A 1 -46.63 47.03 -58.25
C MET A 1 -45.12 47.03 -58.00
N LYS A 2 -44.66 47.52 -56.84
CA LYS A 2 -43.23 47.56 -56.47
C LYS A 2 -42.85 46.25 -55.76
N ARG A 3 -41.99 45.42 -56.36
CA ARG A 3 -41.45 44.22 -55.70
C ARG A 3 -40.32 44.64 -54.74
N GLY A 4 -40.60 44.63 -53.45
CA GLY A 4 -39.58 44.81 -52.41
C GLY A 4 -38.64 43.62 -52.36
N ARG A 5 -37.33 43.85 -52.54
CA ARG A 5 -36.28 42.84 -52.47
C ARG A 5 -36.04 42.48 -51.00
N LEU A 6 -36.46 41.30 -50.56
CA LEU A 6 -36.16 40.80 -49.21
C LEU A 6 -34.65 40.58 -49.09
N LYS A 7 -33.98 41.39 -48.26
CA LYS A 7 -32.58 41.16 -47.87
C LYS A 7 -32.54 39.91 -46.98
N SER A 8 -31.93 38.84 -47.50
CA SER A 8 -31.55 37.66 -46.72
C SER A 8 -30.58 38.09 -45.64
N LYS A 9 -31.03 38.11 -44.38
CA LYS A 9 -30.18 38.30 -43.21
C LYS A 9 -29.51 36.95 -42.92
N ARG A 10 -28.39 36.69 -43.61
CA ARG A 10 -27.44 35.65 -43.24
C ARG A 10 -27.00 35.96 -41.80
N ARG A 11 -27.47 35.16 -40.83
CA ARG A 11 -26.93 35.22 -39.47
C ARG A 11 -25.52 34.68 -39.59
N GLU A 12 -24.53 35.50 -39.27
CA GLU A 12 -23.17 35.05 -39.16
C GLU A 12 -23.10 34.12 -37.95
N ASP A 13 -22.68 32.88 -38.22
CA ASP A 13 -22.38 31.90 -37.20
C ASP A 13 -21.18 32.42 -36.42
N GLY A 14 -21.46 33.05 -35.27
CA GLY A 14 -20.45 33.38 -34.28
C GLY A 14 -19.87 32.06 -33.77
N VAL A 15 -18.79 31.60 -34.40
CA VAL A 15 -17.94 30.56 -33.83
C VAL A 15 -17.30 31.18 -32.59
N ASP A 16 -17.85 30.87 -31.43
CA ASP A 16 -17.22 31.13 -30.14
C ASP A 16 -15.87 30.39 -30.10
N THR A 17 -14.81 31.06 -30.54
CA THR A 17 -13.43 30.60 -30.49
C THR A 17 -12.86 30.81 -29.09
N HIS A 18 -13.53 30.29 -28.07
CA HIS A 18 -12.89 30.11 -26.76
C HIS A 18 -12.25 28.71 -26.72
N PRO A 19 -10.92 28.60 -26.62
CA PRO A 19 -10.27 27.31 -26.47
C PRO A 19 -10.74 26.68 -25.16
N LYS A 20 -11.51 25.60 -25.29
CA LYS A 20 -11.93 24.75 -24.17
C LYS A 20 -10.70 24.08 -23.55
N PHE A 21 -10.10 24.73 -22.54
CA PHE A 21 -9.01 24.22 -21.69
C PHE A 21 -9.49 23.08 -20.76
N TYR A 22 -9.96 21.96 -21.32
CA TYR A 22 -10.50 20.82 -20.55
C TYR A 22 -9.50 19.69 -20.31
N GLY A 23 -8.31 19.74 -20.93
CA GLY A 23 -7.34 18.65 -20.92
C GLY A 23 -6.43 18.57 -19.68
N HIS A 24 -6.15 19.69 -19.00
CA HIS A 24 -5.19 19.72 -17.88
C HIS A 24 -5.84 19.46 -16.51
N GLN A 25 -7.09 19.89 -16.32
CA GLN A 25 -7.82 19.82 -15.05
C GLN A 25 -8.15 18.38 -14.61
N ARG A 26 -8.42 17.46 -15.56
CA ARG A 26 -8.72 16.06 -15.23
C ARG A 26 -7.54 15.31 -14.63
N ASN A 27 -6.33 15.51 -15.17
CA ASN A 27 -5.13 14.81 -14.70
C ASN A 27 -4.73 15.25 -13.30
N PHE A 28 -4.85 16.54 -13.00
CA PHE A 28 -4.58 17.07 -11.67
C PHE A 28 -5.57 16.54 -10.62
N SER A 29 -6.87 16.46 -10.95
CA SER A 29 -7.87 15.87 -10.07
C SER A 29 -7.61 14.37 -9.81
N SER A 30 -7.25 13.61 -10.83
CA SER A 30 -6.90 12.20 -10.67
C SER A 30 -5.65 12.00 -9.82
N PHE A 31 -4.61 12.80 -10.03
CA PHE A 31 -3.39 12.76 -9.22
C PHE A 31 -3.68 13.09 -7.75
N LEU A 32 -4.45 14.16 -7.49
CA LEU A 32 -4.82 14.54 -6.12
C LEU A 32 -5.62 13.42 -5.43
N ARG A 33 -6.52 12.74 -6.15
CA ARG A 33 -7.26 11.59 -5.61
C ARG A 33 -6.31 10.45 -5.22
N VAL A 34 -5.33 10.13 -6.07
CA VAL A 34 -4.33 9.10 -5.74
C VAL A 34 -3.55 9.49 -4.50
N VAL A 35 -3.07 10.74 -4.42
CA VAL A 35 -2.33 11.24 -3.25
C VAL A 35 -3.17 11.14 -1.97
N VAL A 36 -4.44 11.55 -2.01
CA VAL A 36 -5.35 11.48 -0.86
C VAL A 36 -5.58 10.03 -0.44
N VAL A 37 -5.83 9.12 -1.38
CA VAL A 37 -6.02 7.70 -1.09
C VAL A 37 -4.74 7.09 -0.49
N SER A 38 -3.57 7.37 -1.06
CA SER A 38 -2.29 6.91 -0.52
C SER A 38 -2.03 7.46 0.89
N ALA A 39 -2.32 8.75 1.14
CA ALA A 39 -2.15 9.37 2.44
C ALA A 39 -3.07 8.75 3.50
N LEU A 40 -4.34 8.49 3.16
CA LEU A 40 -5.29 7.83 4.06
C LEU A 40 -4.96 6.35 4.29
N ALA A 41 -4.34 5.68 3.32
CA ALA A 41 -3.89 4.29 3.47
C ALA A 41 -2.63 4.17 4.34
N VAL A 42 -1.68 5.11 4.22
CA VAL A 42 -0.39 5.07 4.94
C VAL A 42 -0.45 5.77 6.29
N GLY A 43 -1.14 6.90 6.38
CA GLY A 43 -1.21 7.77 7.56
C GLY A 43 -1.50 7.04 8.88
N PRO A 44 -2.51 6.15 8.94
CA PRO A 44 -2.82 5.39 10.15
C PRO A 44 -1.67 4.49 10.66
N PHE A 45 -0.73 4.10 9.79
CA PHE A 45 0.40 3.23 10.14
C PHE A 45 1.68 4.01 10.50
N LEU A 46 1.69 5.34 10.35
CA LEU A 46 2.86 6.16 10.72
C LEU A 46 3.27 6.00 12.20
N PRO A 47 2.35 5.91 13.18
CA PRO A 47 2.74 5.66 14.57
C PRO A 47 3.48 4.32 14.76
N SER A 48 3.20 3.32 13.91
CA SER A 48 3.85 2.00 13.98
C SER A 48 5.34 2.04 13.63
N LEU A 49 5.84 3.12 13.01
CA LEU A 49 7.27 3.28 12.72
C LEU A 49 8.14 3.39 13.97
N ASN A 50 7.56 3.86 15.08
CA ASN A 50 8.20 3.94 16.39
C ASN A 50 7.60 2.92 17.38
N GLY A 51 7.02 1.83 16.87
CA GLY A 51 6.47 0.77 17.70
C GLY A 51 7.57 -0.13 18.27
N GLU A 52 7.32 -0.67 19.46
CA GLU A 52 8.15 -1.74 20.04
C GLU A 52 7.70 -3.11 19.50
N PHE A 53 8.45 -4.16 19.87
CA PHE A 53 8.11 -5.53 19.54
C PHE A 53 6.73 -5.91 20.09
N VAL A 54 5.85 -6.38 19.22
CA VAL A 54 4.55 -6.90 19.62
C VAL A 54 4.73 -8.33 20.17
N PHE A 55 3.66 -8.90 20.70
CA PHE A 55 3.66 -10.22 21.35
C PHE A 55 4.38 -11.31 20.52
N ASP A 56 4.02 -11.44 19.24
CA ASP A 56 4.61 -12.45 18.36
C ASP A 56 6.10 -12.17 18.08
N ASP A 57 6.45 -10.90 17.85
CA ASP A 57 7.83 -10.52 17.59
C ASP A 57 8.72 -10.79 18.80
N SER A 58 8.22 -10.51 20.01
CA SER A 58 8.95 -10.77 21.25
C SER A 58 9.22 -12.27 21.43
N ALA A 59 8.26 -13.13 21.11
CA ALA A 59 8.43 -14.57 21.21
C ALA A 59 9.48 -15.10 20.22
N THR A 60 9.44 -14.66 18.95
CA THR A 60 10.34 -15.19 17.91
C THR A 60 11.69 -14.49 17.86
N ILE A 61 11.78 -13.18 18.08
CA ILE A 61 13.04 -12.42 17.90
C ILE A 61 13.81 -12.33 19.21
N LEU A 62 13.15 -11.97 20.31
CA LEU A 62 13.83 -11.76 21.59
C LEU A 62 14.03 -13.07 22.37
N ASN A 63 12.97 -13.88 22.45
CA ASN A 63 12.92 -15.03 23.36
C ASN A 63 13.29 -16.37 22.71
N ASN A 64 13.35 -16.46 21.38
CA ASN A 64 13.75 -17.69 20.70
C ASN A 64 15.28 -17.86 20.76
N PRO A 65 15.80 -18.89 21.47
CA PRO A 65 17.24 -19.11 21.59
C PRO A 65 17.91 -19.41 20.24
N VAL A 66 17.16 -19.96 19.28
CA VAL A 66 17.69 -20.24 17.94
C VAL A 66 18.02 -18.94 17.22
N VAL A 67 17.14 -17.93 17.32
CA VAL A 67 17.23 -16.64 16.62
C VAL A 67 18.25 -15.71 17.26
N ASN A 68 18.27 -15.59 18.60
CA ASN A 68 19.19 -14.68 19.29
C ASN A 68 20.64 -15.21 19.46
N GLY A 69 21.01 -16.25 18.72
CA GLY A 69 22.36 -16.82 18.70
C GLY A 69 22.76 -17.64 19.94
N ARG A 70 21.85 -17.86 20.89
CA ARG A 70 22.11 -18.68 22.09
C ARG A 70 22.02 -20.18 21.81
N GLY A 71 21.33 -20.57 20.75
CA GLY A 71 21.19 -21.94 20.26
C GLY A 71 22.04 -22.23 19.02
N SER A 72 22.11 -23.50 18.64
CA SER A 72 22.74 -23.92 17.39
C SER A 72 21.85 -23.58 16.21
N ILE A 73 22.41 -23.02 15.13
CA ILE A 73 21.65 -22.70 13.91
C ILE A 73 20.97 -23.93 13.28
N LYS A 74 21.49 -25.13 13.53
CA LYS A 74 20.85 -26.38 13.09
C LYS A 74 19.47 -26.59 13.72
N GLN A 75 19.23 -25.99 14.90
CA GLN A 75 17.95 -26.11 15.60
C GLN A 75 16.81 -25.47 14.83
N VAL A 76 17.07 -24.52 13.91
CA VAL A 76 16.07 -23.94 12.97
C VAL A 76 15.25 -25.03 12.26
N PHE A 77 15.87 -26.17 11.93
CA PHE A 77 15.22 -27.28 11.22
C PHE A 77 14.51 -28.28 12.14
N SER A 78 14.54 -28.07 13.44
CA SER A 78 14.00 -29.01 14.45
C SER A 78 13.11 -28.35 15.50
N THR A 79 12.96 -27.01 15.44
CA THR A 79 12.06 -26.23 16.28
C THR A 79 10.89 -25.67 15.46
N ASP A 80 9.82 -25.28 16.15
CA ASP A 80 8.79 -24.43 15.57
C ASP A 80 9.24 -22.96 15.51
N TYR A 81 8.36 -22.11 14.98
CA TYR A 81 8.56 -20.68 14.81
C TYR A 81 8.84 -19.93 16.12
N TRP A 82 8.40 -20.47 17.25
CA TRP A 82 8.51 -19.87 18.57
C TRP A 82 9.73 -20.40 19.35
N GLY A 83 10.47 -21.36 18.79
CA GLY A 83 11.70 -21.90 19.39
C GLY A 83 11.49 -23.16 20.24
N HIS A 84 10.29 -23.75 20.23
CA HIS A 84 10.06 -25.04 20.89
C HIS A 84 10.44 -26.20 19.97
N PRO A 85 11.02 -27.31 20.49
CA PRO A 85 11.23 -28.51 19.68
C PRO A 85 9.92 -28.95 19.00
N ILE A 86 9.95 -29.20 17.69
CA ILE A 86 8.73 -29.44 16.90
C ILE A 86 7.95 -30.67 17.36
N ALA A 87 8.62 -31.63 18.01
CA ALA A 87 8.00 -32.82 18.59
C ALA A 87 7.30 -32.55 19.94
N SER A 88 7.62 -31.46 20.64
CA SER A 88 7.09 -31.14 21.97
C SER A 88 5.57 -30.90 21.96
N LEU A 89 4.88 -31.23 23.06
CA LEU A 89 3.47 -30.90 23.28
C LEU A 89 3.23 -29.39 23.39
N ASN A 90 4.24 -28.65 23.84
CA ASN A 90 4.19 -27.18 23.95
C ASN A 90 4.45 -26.49 22.59
N SER A 91 4.74 -27.26 21.54
CA SER A 91 4.94 -26.69 20.22
C SER A 91 3.60 -26.34 19.57
N HIS A 92 3.53 -25.16 18.97
CA HIS A 92 2.41 -24.74 18.14
C HIS A 92 2.43 -25.38 16.73
N LYS A 93 3.41 -26.26 16.46
CA LYS A 93 3.61 -26.98 15.19
C LYS A 93 3.74 -26.07 13.96
N SER A 94 4.06 -24.79 14.17
CA SER A 94 4.33 -23.79 13.15
C SER A 94 5.74 -23.97 12.58
N TYR A 95 5.94 -24.93 11.67
CA TYR A 95 7.24 -25.16 11.03
C TYR A 95 7.53 -24.11 9.95
N ARG A 96 8.45 -23.18 10.23
CA ARG A 96 8.80 -22.04 9.36
C ARG A 96 10.31 -21.79 9.30
N PRO A 97 11.12 -22.79 8.88
CA PRO A 97 12.57 -22.71 8.98
C PRO A 97 13.16 -21.54 8.19
N LEU A 98 12.61 -21.21 7.02
CA LEU A 98 13.08 -20.09 6.19
C LEU A 98 12.83 -18.74 6.87
N THR A 99 11.62 -18.52 7.41
CA THR A 99 11.29 -17.28 8.12
C THR A 99 12.07 -17.16 9.43
N THR A 100 12.21 -18.24 10.19
CA THR A 100 13.04 -18.23 11.40
C THR A 100 14.50 -17.89 11.07
N PHE A 101 15.03 -18.42 9.96
CA PHE A 101 16.38 -18.13 9.50
C PHE A 101 16.59 -16.67 9.09
N THR A 102 15.58 -15.97 8.56
CA THR A 102 15.71 -14.54 8.22
C THR A 102 15.90 -13.62 9.42
N PHE A 103 15.67 -14.11 10.64
CA PHE A 103 15.88 -13.36 11.87
C PHE A 103 17.20 -13.70 12.59
N TRP A 104 17.92 -14.75 12.16
CA TRP A 104 19.17 -15.21 12.76
C TRP A 104 20.33 -14.23 12.54
#